data_AF-A0A3C1RHK0-F1
#
_entry.id   AF-A0A3C1RHK0-F1
#
_cell.length_a   1.000
_cell.length_b   1.000
_cell.length_c   1.000
_cell.angle_alpha   90.00
_cell.angle_beta   90.00
_cell.angle_gamma   90.00
#
_symmetry.space_group_name_H-M   'P 1'
#
loop_
_entity.id
_entity.type
_entity.pdbx_description
1 polymer ?
#
loop_
_entity_poly.entity_id
_entity_poly.type
_entity_poly.pdbx_seq_one_letter_code
_entity_poly.pdbx_strand_id
1 'polypeptide(L)'
;MAEKWKDFGRNVDLYPNIKLTSVQDGRVRPEHRVLDGTIRPYNDPFWNTHTPPLDWGCRCDIEQTDEEPTKIQGDLQLKIEFENNPGKSGKIFEGTAYAEGLSETEKKEAENEAQRIYERSVLSKPRKQQFKELAKYGNGSVSEHILAPKQKDYESILQTATELAKEGQKAEILPIINRKDFKEYRKTVFPEYELDKNPDLRAGKLYYDIKEVESLNNCMKNANRAAKQDAIAVIRYDGKDLTEEKMQQQAKRIFGKNNIDQSGNHNYPKDIFYFLKNGKLHKYNRD
;
A
#
# COMPACT_ATOMS: atom_id res chain seq x y z
N MET A 1 2.52 -8.35 -16.27
CA MET A 1 1.73 -7.54 -17.22
C MET A 1 1.72 -6.06 -16.85
N ALA A 2 1.23 -5.67 -15.67
CA ALA A 2 1.22 -4.26 -15.21
C ALA A 2 2.58 -3.55 -15.27
N GLU A 3 3.65 -4.20 -14.84
CA GLU A 3 5.01 -3.67 -14.93
C GLU A 3 5.49 -3.56 -16.38
N LYS A 4 5.41 -4.65 -17.15
CA LYS A 4 5.73 -4.66 -18.59
C LYS A 4 5.03 -3.53 -19.36
N TRP A 5 3.75 -3.30 -19.10
CA TRP A 5 2.97 -2.26 -19.78
C TRP A 5 3.50 -0.84 -19.52
N LYS A 6 3.94 -0.55 -18.29
CA LYS A 6 4.60 0.71 -17.95
C LYS A 6 5.92 0.87 -18.68
N ASP A 7 6.70 -0.20 -18.78
CA ASP A 7 7.97 -0.20 -19.52
C ASP A 7 7.74 0.07 -20.99
N PHE A 8 6.68 -0.52 -21.57
CA PHE A 8 6.33 -0.28 -22.96
C PHE A 8 6.03 1.21 -23.20
N GLY A 9 5.25 1.83 -22.31
CA GLY A 9 4.98 3.27 -22.36
C GLY A 9 6.24 4.15 -22.31
N ARG A 10 7.31 3.70 -21.65
CA ARG A 10 8.59 4.43 -21.56
C ARG A 10 9.44 4.34 -22.82
N ASN A 11 9.25 3.29 -23.62
CA ASN A 11 10.06 2.97 -24.80
C ASN A 11 9.30 3.09 -26.12
N VAL A 12 8.15 3.78 -26.14
CA VAL A 12 7.30 3.93 -27.35
C VAL A 12 8.04 4.63 -28.49
N ASP A 13 9.00 5.48 -28.18
CA ASP A 13 9.87 6.17 -29.13
C ASP A 13 10.82 5.21 -29.88
N LEU A 14 11.23 4.12 -29.25
CA LEU A 14 12.08 3.09 -29.84
C LEU A 14 11.27 1.94 -30.44
N TYR A 15 10.22 1.50 -29.74
CA TYR A 15 9.38 0.36 -30.09
C TYR A 15 7.90 0.78 -29.99
N PRO A 16 7.34 1.39 -31.05
CA PRO A 16 6.00 1.99 -31.01
C PRO A 16 4.87 0.96 -30.99
N ASN A 17 5.16 -0.29 -31.37
CA ASN A 17 4.17 -1.35 -31.53
C ASN A 17 4.32 -2.45 -30.48
N ILE A 18 3.23 -3.17 -30.25
CA ILE A 18 3.18 -4.36 -29.41
C ILE A 18 2.78 -5.55 -30.30
N LYS A 19 3.40 -6.70 -30.05
CA LYS A 19 3.11 -7.99 -30.66
C LYS A 19 2.48 -8.93 -29.64
N LEU A 20 1.37 -9.58 -30.00
CA LEU A 20 0.81 -10.67 -29.22
C LEU A 20 1.52 -11.97 -29.60
N THR A 21 2.02 -12.69 -28.59
CA THR A 21 2.69 -13.98 -28.76
C THR A 21 2.01 -15.07 -27.93
N SER A 22 2.18 -16.32 -28.32
CA SER A 22 1.72 -17.49 -27.59
C SER A 22 2.79 -18.58 -27.56
N VAL A 23 2.69 -19.50 -26.62
CA VAL A 23 3.63 -20.65 -26.52
C VAL A 23 3.49 -21.63 -27.71
N GLN A 24 2.45 -21.49 -28.54
CA GLN A 24 2.14 -22.33 -29.71
C GLN A 24 2.16 -23.85 -29.45
N ASP A 25 1.95 -24.28 -28.20
CA ASP A 25 1.81 -25.69 -27.86
C ASP A 25 0.37 -26.18 -28.03
N GLY A 26 0.17 -27.50 -27.91
CA GLY A 26 -1.15 -28.12 -28.03
C GLY A 26 -2.17 -27.71 -26.96
N ARG A 27 -1.79 -26.88 -25.97
CA ARG A 27 -2.69 -26.35 -24.92
C ARG A 27 -3.16 -24.94 -25.24
N VAL A 28 -2.56 -24.26 -26.22
CA VAL A 28 -3.06 -22.96 -26.69
C VAL A 28 -4.36 -23.18 -27.46
N ARG A 29 -5.41 -22.50 -27.01
CA ARG A 29 -6.73 -22.59 -27.64
C ARG A 29 -6.68 -22.07 -29.09
N PRO A 30 -7.41 -22.69 -30.04
CA PRO A 30 -7.44 -22.24 -31.44
C PRO A 30 -7.73 -20.75 -31.60
N GLU A 31 -8.69 -20.22 -30.84
CA GLU A 31 -9.11 -18.82 -30.82
C GLU A 31 -8.03 -17.85 -30.31
N HIS A 32 -7.04 -18.34 -29.54
CA HIS A 32 -5.87 -17.55 -29.17
C HIS A 32 -4.75 -17.68 -30.20
N ARG A 33 -4.60 -18.86 -30.82
CA ARG A 33 -3.58 -19.11 -31.86
C ARG A 33 -3.76 -18.21 -33.07
N VAL A 34 -5.00 -17.89 -33.44
CA VAL A 34 -5.27 -16.96 -34.55
C VAL A 34 -4.75 -15.55 -34.28
N LEU A 35 -4.65 -15.14 -33.01
CA LEU A 35 -4.14 -13.82 -32.64
C LEU A 35 -2.62 -13.76 -32.55
N ASP A 36 -1.93 -14.90 -32.55
CA ASP A 36 -0.45 -14.97 -32.49
C ASP A 36 0.16 -14.19 -33.66
N GLY A 37 1.11 -13.30 -33.35
CA GLY A 37 1.72 -12.42 -34.35
C GLY A 37 0.89 -11.18 -34.70
N THR A 38 -0.24 -10.92 -34.03
CA THR A 38 -0.96 -9.65 -34.17
C THR A 38 -0.11 -8.51 -33.62
N ILE A 39 0.20 -7.52 -34.46
CA ILE A 39 1.02 -6.36 -34.13
C ILE A 39 0.16 -5.11 -34.26
N ARG A 40 0.05 -4.32 -33.18
CA ARG A 40 -0.72 -3.07 -33.14
C ARG A 40 0.04 -1.99 -32.38
N PRO A 41 -0.15 -0.70 -32.71
CA PRO A 41 0.42 0.40 -31.95
C PRO A 41 0.12 0.32 -30.45
N TYR A 42 1.02 0.79 -29.59
CA TYR A 42 0.86 0.77 -28.14
C TYR A 42 -0.48 1.38 -27.66
N ASN A 43 -0.93 2.47 -28.32
CA ASN A 43 -2.16 3.19 -27.98
C ASN A 43 -3.41 2.65 -28.71
N ASP A 44 -3.31 1.54 -29.44
CA ASP A 44 -4.45 0.99 -30.18
C ASP A 44 -5.56 0.49 -29.23
N PRO A 45 -6.85 0.79 -29.52
CA PRO A 45 -7.97 0.29 -28.73
C PRO A 45 -8.05 -1.24 -28.60
N PHE A 46 -7.46 -1.99 -29.54
CA PHE A 46 -7.34 -3.45 -29.48
C PHE A 46 -6.80 -3.93 -28.12
N TRP A 47 -5.79 -3.24 -27.60
CA TRP A 47 -5.16 -3.61 -26.34
C TRP A 47 -6.04 -3.37 -25.12
N ASN A 48 -7.16 -2.66 -25.23
CA ASN A 48 -8.07 -2.46 -24.09
C ASN A 48 -8.73 -3.76 -23.61
N THR A 49 -8.79 -4.78 -24.46
CA THR A 49 -9.36 -6.09 -24.15
C THR A 49 -8.44 -7.25 -24.53
N HIS A 50 -7.59 -7.09 -25.55
CA HIS A 50 -6.72 -8.17 -26.06
C HIS A 50 -5.33 -8.17 -25.41
N THR A 51 -5.26 -7.88 -24.12
CA THR A 51 -4.02 -7.94 -23.34
C THR A 51 -4.07 -9.14 -22.40
N PRO A 52 -3.15 -10.12 -22.50
CA PRO A 52 -3.19 -11.33 -21.69
C PRO A 52 -3.22 -11.07 -20.16
N PRO A 53 -3.93 -11.92 -19.38
CA PRO A 53 -4.57 -13.17 -19.80
C PRO A 53 -5.89 -12.97 -20.54
N LEU A 54 -6.11 -13.77 -21.59
CA LEU A 54 -7.32 -13.70 -22.43
C LEU A 54 -8.41 -14.70 -22.03
N ASP A 55 -8.07 -15.73 -21.27
CA ASP A 55 -9.01 -16.69 -20.65
C ASP A 55 -8.26 -17.47 -19.55
N TRP A 56 -8.95 -18.32 -18.80
CA TRP A 56 -8.36 -19.16 -17.75
C TRP A 56 -7.18 -19.97 -18.28
N GLY A 57 -6.06 -19.95 -17.57
CA GLY A 57 -4.85 -20.68 -18.00
C GLY A 57 -4.25 -20.17 -19.31
N CYS A 58 -4.47 -18.90 -19.68
CA CYS A 58 -3.90 -18.27 -20.87
C CYS A 58 -2.37 -18.49 -20.94
N ARG A 59 -1.87 -18.82 -22.13
CA ARG A 59 -0.45 -19.03 -22.46
C ARG A 59 0.03 -18.03 -23.52
N CYS A 60 -0.64 -16.88 -23.58
CA CYS A 60 -0.26 -15.76 -24.44
C CYS A 60 0.49 -14.71 -23.62
N ASP A 61 1.34 -13.94 -24.30
CA ASP A 61 2.09 -12.81 -23.76
C ASP A 61 2.08 -11.67 -24.78
N ILE A 62 2.67 -10.55 -24.41
CA ILE A 62 2.91 -9.41 -25.29
C ILE A 62 4.35 -8.94 -25.20
N GLU A 63 4.87 -8.49 -26.34
CA GLU A 63 6.24 -8.04 -26.52
C GLU A 63 6.27 -6.72 -27.30
N GLN A 64 7.22 -5.85 -26.99
CA GLN A 64 7.43 -4.63 -27.78
C GLN A 64 8.16 -4.95 -29.08
N THR A 65 7.81 -4.22 -30.15
CA THR A 65 8.42 -4.39 -31.46
C THR A 65 8.42 -3.08 -32.25
N ASP A 66 9.33 -2.97 -33.21
CA ASP A 66 9.37 -1.96 -34.26
C ASP A 66 8.78 -2.47 -35.60
N GLU A 67 8.36 -3.74 -35.65
CA GLU A 67 7.65 -4.32 -36.79
C GLU A 67 6.35 -3.55 -37.12
N GLU A 68 6.01 -3.47 -38.41
CA GLU A 68 4.81 -2.77 -38.89
C GLU A 68 3.51 -3.40 -38.37
N PRO A 69 2.45 -2.60 -38.10
CA PRO A 69 1.16 -3.12 -37.67
C PRO A 69 0.56 -4.11 -38.68
N THR A 70 0.04 -5.22 -38.16
CA THR A 70 -0.62 -6.25 -38.97
C THR A 70 -2.14 -6.09 -38.93
N LYS A 71 -2.82 -6.80 -39.85
CA LYS A 71 -4.26 -7.00 -39.76
C LYS A 71 -4.56 -7.95 -38.61
N ILE A 72 -5.58 -7.65 -37.82
CA ILE A 72 -6.03 -8.54 -36.75
C ILE A 72 -6.57 -9.83 -37.39
N GLN A 73 -5.99 -10.95 -37.00
CA GLN A 73 -6.34 -12.26 -37.54
C GLN A 73 -7.32 -12.94 -36.59
N GLY A 74 -8.58 -13.03 -37.00
CA GLY A 74 -9.65 -13.64 -36.21
C GLY A 74 -10.29 -12.69 -35.19
N ASP A 75 -11.26 -13.22 -34.48
CA ASP A 75 -11.99 -12.54 -33.41
C ASP A 75 -11.99 -13.45 -32.17
N LEU A 76 -11.94 -12.83 -31.00
CA LEU A 76 -11.93 -13.54 -29.73
C LEU A 76 -13.03 -12.98 -28.85
N GLN A 77 -14.04 -13.81 -28.59
CA GLN A 77 -15.01 -13.52 -27.57
C GLN A 77 -14.39 -13.77 -26.20
N LEU A 78 -14.09 -12.70 -25.49
CA LEU A 78 -13.58 -12.75 -24.14
C LEU A 78 -14.73 -13.02 -23.16
N LYS A 79 -14.39 -13.60 -22.02
CA LYS A 79 -15.32 -13.64 -20.88
C LYS A 79 -15.21 -12.31 -20.13
N ILE A 80 -16.30 -11.87 -19.51
CA ILE A 80 -16.38 -10.60 -18.77
C ILE A 80 -15.24 -10.41 -17.76
N GLU A 81 -14.71 -11.50 -17.19
CA GLU A 81 -13.56 -11.44 -16.28
C GLU A 81 -12.29 -10.91 -16.97
N PHE A 82 -12.09 -11.22 -18.25
CA PHE A 82 -10.89 -10.92 -19.04
C PHE A 82 -11.07 -9.76 -20.03
N GLU A 83 -12.24 -9.13 -20.07
CA GLU A 83 -12.51 -7.96 -20.93
C GLU A 83 -11.84 -6.68 -20.38
N ASN A 84 -10.52 -6.72 -20.18
CA ASN A 84 -9.76 -5.56 -19.76
C ASN A 84 -8.30 -5.57 -20.25
N ASN A 85 -7.62 -4.47 -19.96
CA ASN A 85 -6.17 -4.41 -20.06
C ASN A 85 -5.58 -4.44 -18.64
N PRO A 86 -5.08 -5.59 -18.17
CA PRO A 86 -4.48 -5.69 -16.83
C PRO A 86 -3.20 -4.84 -16.69
N GLY A 87 -2.56 -4.50 -17.81
CA GLY A 87 -1.47 -3.54 -17.91
C GLY A 87 -1.85 -2.12 -17.48
N LYS A 88 -3.03 -1.67 -17.95
CA LYS A 88 -3.59 -0.33 -17.69
C LYS A 88 -4.39 -0.27 -16.39
N SER A 89 -5.29 -1.23 -16.17
CA SER A 89 -6.20 -1.24 -15.01
C SER A 89 -5.51 -1.63 -13.71
N GLY A 90 -4.42 -2.40 -13.79
CA GLY A 90 -3.78 -3.04 -12.64
C GLY A 90 -4.60 -4.19 -12.03
N LYS A 91 -5.74 -4.56 -12.65
CA LYS A 91 -6.60 -5.67 -12.24
C LYS A 91 -6.49 -6.80 -13.24
N ILE A 92 -6.30 -8.03 -12.76
CA ILE A 92 -6.32 -9.22 -13.63
C ILE A 92 -7.76 -9.53 -14.08
N PHE A 93 -8.74 -9.24 -13.23
CA PHE A 93 -10.15 -9.43 -13.53
C PHE A 93 -10.91 -8.13 -13.30
N GLU A 94 -11.63 -7.62 -14.31
CA GLU A 94 -12.40 -6.36 -14.20
C GLU A 94 -13.84 -6.58 -13.77
N GLY A 95 -14.44 -7.70 -14.19
CA GLY A 95 -15.82 -8.05 -13.91
C GLY A 95 -15.98 -9.52 -13.51
N THR A 96 -17.22 -9.91 -13.32
CA THR A 96 -17.60 -11.29 -12.99
C THR A 96 -19.00 -11.57 -13.54
N ALA A 97 -19.18 -12.73 -14.16
CA ALA A 97 -20.49 -13.16 -14.63
C ALA A 97 -21.52 -13.26 -13.49
N TYR A 98 -21.05 -13.49 -12.25
CA TYR A 98 -21.91 -13.57 -11.06
C TYR A 98 -22.52 -12.22 -10.65
N ALA A 99 -22.06 -11.10 -11.22
CA ALA A 99 -22.64 -9.79 -10.97
C ALA A 99 -23.83 -9.47 -11.90
N GLU A 100 -24.07 -10.30 -12.92
CA GLU A 100 -25.18 -10.11 -13.85
C GLU A 100 -26.53 -10.29 -13.12
N GLY A 101 -27.44 -9.34 -13.31
CA GLY A 101 -28.75 -9.35 -12.64
C GLY A 101 -28.76 -8.83 -11.20
N LEU A 102 -27.59 -8.57 -10.59
CA LEU A 102 -27.52 -7.95 -9.26
C LEU A 102 -27.67 -6.42 -9.34
N SER A 103 -28.40 -5.86 -8.38
CA SER A 103 -28.42 -4.42 -8.13
C SER A 103 -27.07 -3.92 -7.60
N GLU A 104 -26.79 -2.62 -7.75
CA GLU A 104 -25.58 -2.00 -7.19
C GLU A 104 -25.47 -2.16 -5.67
N THR A 105 -26.61 -2.23 -4.97
CA THR A 105 -26.65 -2.51 -3.53
C THR A 105 -26.16 -3.92 -3.22
N GLU A 106 -26.69 -4.93 -3.92
CA GLU A 106 -26.30 -6.34 -3.72
C GLU A 106 -24.82 -6.56 -4.05
N LYS A 107 -24.30 -5.94 -5.13
CA LYS A 107 -22.87 -5.99 -5.46
C LYS A 107 -22.02 -5.42 -4.33
N LYS A 108 -22.37 -4.24 -3.82
CA LYS A 108 -21.65 -3.59 -2.71
C LYS A 108 -21.73 -4.40 -1.42
N GLU A 109 -22.85 -5.05 -1.13
CA GLU A 109 -23.00 -5.94 0.01
C GLU A 109 -22.09 -7.17 -0.12
N ALA A 110 -22.08 -7.80 -1.30
CA ALA A 110 -21.21 -8.94 -1.59
C ALA A 110 -19.72 -8.56 -1.48
N GLU A 111 -19.30 -7.43 -2.02
CA GLU A 111 -17.93 -6.91 -1.88
C GLU A 111 -17.55 -6.67 -0.42
N ASN A 112 -18.44 -6.04 0.36
CA ASN A 112 -18.21 -5.77 1.78
C ASN A 112 -18.09 -7.05 2.60
N GLU A 113 -18.86 -8.09 2.26
CA GLU A 113 -18.80 -9.41 2.90
C GLU A 113 -17.55 -10.17 2.49
N ALA A 114 -17.18 -10.19 1.21
CA ALA A 114 -15.94 -10.80 0.74
C ALA A 114 -14.73 -10.18 1.44
N GLN A 115 -14.70 -8.85 1.56
CA GLN A 115 -13.67 -8.14 2.31
C GLN A 115 -13.69 -8.51 3.81
N ARG A 116 -14.88 -8.67 4.42
CA ARG A 116 -15.03 -9.12 5.82
C ARG A 116 -14.45 -10.52 6.02
N ILE A 117 -14.78 -11.46 5.13
CA ILE A 117 -14.29 -12.84 5.17
C ILE A 117 -12.77 -12.86 5.05
N TYR A 118 -12.20 -12.10 4.10
CA TYR A 118 -10.77 -12.00 3.92
C TYR A 118 -10.07 -11.42 5.17
N GLU A 119 -10.54 -10.28 5.69
CA GLU A 119 -9.99 -9.67 6.91
C GLU A 119 -10.04 -10.63 8.10
N ARG A 120 -11.16 -11.31 8.33
CA ARG A 120 -11.30 -12.33 9.39
C ARG A 120 -10.34 -13.49 9.19
N SER A 121 -10.18 -13.96 7.95
CA SER A 121 -9.26 -15.08 7.63
C SER A 121 -7.80 -14.73 7.92
N VAL A 122 -7.42 -13.45 7.83
CA VAL A 122 -6.08 -12.98 8.19
C VAL A 122 -5.96 -12.79 9.69
N LEU A 123 -6.89 -12.06 10.31
CA LEU A 123 -6.84 -11.68 11.73
C LEU A 123 -6.95 -12.87 12.69
N SER A 124 -7.57 -13.96 12.26
CA SER A 124 -7.68 -15.21 13.03
C SER A 124 -6.40 -16.07 13.04
N LYS A 125 -5.43 -15.79 12.17
CA LYS A 125 -4.16 -16.54 12.14
C LYS A 125 -3.30 -16.21 13.37
N PRO A 126 -2.34 -17.07 13.76
CA PRO A 126 -1.31 -16.70 14.73
C PRO A 126 -0.62 -15.39 14.31
N ARG A 127 -0.41 -14.46 15.26
CA ARG A 127 0.10 -13.10 14.97
C ARG A 127 1.28 -13.08 13.99
N LYS A 128 2.28 -13.94 14.18
CA LYS A 128 3.47 -14.01 13.30
C LYS A 128 3.14 -14.28 11.83
N GLN A 129 2.08 -15.04 11.54
CA GLN A 129 1.62 -15.35 10.18
C GLN A 129 0.76 -14.24 9.57
N GLN A 130 0.40 -13.22 10.34
CA GLN A 130 -0.31 -12.05 9.86
C GLN A 130 0.63 -11.01 9.24
N PHE A 131 1.95 -11.19 9.38
CA PHE A 131 2.97 -10.27 8.89
C PHE A 131 3.86 -10.91 7.82
N LYS A 132 4.30 -10.08 6.87
CA LYS A 132 5.33 -10.38 5.88
C LYS A 132 6.59 -9.60 6.22
N GLU A 133 7.74 -10.27 6.25
CA GLU A 133 9.03 -9.58 6.39
C GLU A 133 9.36 -8.83 5.08
N LEU A 134 9.71 -7.55 5.20
CA LEU A 134 10.09 -6.71 4.07
C LEU A 134 11.62 -6.57 3.96
N ALA A 135 12.30 -6.38 5.10
CA ALA A 135 13.75 -6.16 5.12
C ALA A 135 14.36 -6.50 6.50
N LYS A 136 15.67 -6.77 6.52
CA LYS A 136 16.45 -7.04 7.73
C LYS A 136 17.70 -6.17 7.78
N TYR A 137 18.02 -5.67 8.97
CA TYR A 137 19.14 -4.74 9.23
C TYR A 137 19.89 -5.18 10.49
N GLY A 138 20.88 -6.07 10.35
CA GLY A 138 21.57 -6.64 11.51
C GLY A 138 20.60 -7.28 12.50
N ASN A 139 20.45 -6.68 13.69
CA ASN A 139 19.52 -7.13 14.74
C ASN A 139 18.07 -6.63 14.56
N GLY A 140 17.84 -5.63 13.70
CA GLY A 140 16.53 -5.09 13.42
C GLY A 140 15.89 -5.65 12.15
N SER A 141 14.59 -5.42 12.00
CA SER A 141 13.79 -5.91 10.86
C SER A 141 12.57 -5.02 10.63
N VAL A 142 12.13 -4.94 9.38
CA VAL A 142 10.85 -4.35 9.00
C VAL A 142 9.92 -5.46 8.56
N SER A 143 8.74 -5.50 9.16
CA SER A 143 7.65 -6.39 8.74
C SER A 143 6.37 -5.60 8.58
N GLU A 144 5.47 -6.13 7.75
CA GLU A 144 4.22 -5.47 7.40
C GLU A 144 3.06 -6.43 7.59
N HIS A 145 2.02 -5.97 8.26
CA HIS A 145 0.78 -6.73 8.38
C HIS A 145 0.12 -6.88 7.00
N ILE A 146 -0.44 -8.05 6.70
CA ILE A 146 -1.08 -8.37 5.41
C ILE A 146 -2.22 -7.39 5.07
N LEU A 147 -2.90 -6.86 6.09
CA LEU A 147 -3.97 -5.85 5.98
C LEU A 147 -3.49 -4.39 6.18
N ALA A 148 -2.18 -4.12 6.15
CA ALA A 148 -1.67 -2.75 6.26
C ALA A 148 -2.13 -1.90 5.05
N PRO A 149 -2.72 -0.71 5.29
CA PRO A 149 -3.20 0.14 4.21
C PRO A 149 -2.04 0.74 3.42
N LYS A 150 -2.15 0.75 2.08
CA LYS A 150 -1.22 1.43 1.17
C LYS A 150 -1.76 2.82 0.80
N GLN A 151 -1.88 3.69 1.78
CA GLN A 151 -2.39 5.06 1.63
C GLN A 151 -1.24 6.07 1.44
N LYS A 152 -1.58 7.37 1.35
CA LYS A 152 -0.63 8.47 1.05
C LYS A 152 0.57 8.52 2.02
N ASP A 153 0.35 8.19 3.28
CA ASP A 153 1.34 8.20 4.36
C ASP A 153 2.21 6.93 4.43
N TYR A 154 1.92 5.93 3.61
CA TYR A 154 2.62 4.64 3.63
C TYR A 154 4.14 4.78 3.47
N GLU A 155 4.60 5.65 2.59
CA GLU A 155 6.05 5.89 2.39
C GLU A 155 6.72 6.40 3.67
N SER A 156 6.08 7.34 4.38
CA SER A 156 6.57 7.88 5.64
C SER A 156 6.58 6.83 6.75
N ILE A 157 5.58 5.96 6.79
CA ILE A 157 5.51 4.84 7.73
C ILE A 157 6.64 3.84 7.44
N LEU A 158 6.85 3.47 6.18
CA LEU A 158 7.91 2.55 5.77
C LEU A 158 9.32 3.12 6.04
N GLN A 159 9.53 4.41 5.77
CA GLN A 159 10.79 5.10 6.09
C GLN A 159 11.04 5.10 7.60
N THR A 160 10.04 5.45 8.41
CA THR A 160 10.13 5.42 9.88
C THR A 160 10.47 4.01 10.38
N ALA A 161 9.76 2.98 9.89
CA ALA A 161 10.02 1.59 10.23
C ALA A 161 11.46 1.18 9.89
N THR A 162 11.95 1.61 8.73
CA THR A 162 13.30 1.31 8.24
C THR A 162 14.37 1.94 9.11
N GLU A 163 14.24 3.22 9.48
CA GLU A 163 15.21 3.90 10.34
C GLU A 163 15.25 3.28 11.75
N LEU A 164 14.10 2.97 12.35
CA LEU A 164 14.04 2.23 13.62
C LEU A 164 14.69 0.84 13.50
N ALA A 165 14.50 0.14 12.37
CA ALA A 165 15.12 -1.15 12.14
C ALA A 165 16.65 -1.06 11.99
N LYS A 166 17.18 0.01 11.39
CA LYS A 166 18.62 0.28 11.34
C LYS A 166 19.21 0.53 12.73
N GLU A 167 18.43 1.05 13.67
CA GLU A 167 18.78 1.15 15.09
C GLU A 167 18.64 -0.19 15.84
N GLY A 168 18.35 -1.30 15.15
CA GLY A 168 18.25 -2.63 15.71
C GLY A 168 16.86 -3.01 16.23
N GLN A 169 15.84 -2.19 16.00
CA GLN A 169 14.47 -2.50 16.42
C GLN A 169 13.77 -3.46 15.44
N LYS A 170 12.82 -4.22 15.96
CA LYS A 170 11.87 -4.98 15.13
C LYS A 170 10.63 -4.12 14.92
N ALA A 171 10.57 -3.47 13.76
CA ALA A 171 9.49 -2.57 13.37
C ALA A 171 8.40 -3.33 12.57
N GLU A 172 7.15 -3.08 12.92
CA GLU A 172 5.97 -3.77 12.42
C GLU A 172 4.95 -2.72 11.95
N ILE A 173 4.72 -2.63 10.64
CA ILE A 173 3.68 -1.77 10.05
C ILE A 173 2.32 -2.43 10.28
N LEU A 174 1.38 -1.67 10.85
CA LEU A 174 0.15 -2.18 11.43
C LEU A 174 -1.08 -1.98 10.52
N PRO A 175 -2.12 -2.82 10.67
CA PRO A 175 -3.38 -2.66 9.95
C PRO A 175 -4.32 -1.66 10.63
N ILE A 176 -5.39 -1.29 9.90
CA ILE A 176 -6.54 -0.59 10.47
C ILE A 176 -7.62 -1.61 10.83
N ILE A 177 -8.07 -1.62 12.08
CA ILE A 177 -9.14 -2.49 12.57
C ILE A 177 -10.28 -1.64 13.13
N ASN A 178 -11.22 -1.27 12.24
CA ASN A 178 -12.36 -0.39 12.57
C ASN A 178 -13.71 -1.10 12.63
N ARG A 179 -13.82 -2.35 12.14
CA ARG A 179 -15.09 -3.09 12.19
C ARG A 179 -15.39 -3.48 13.63
N LYS A 180 -16.62 -3.20 14.09
CA LYS A 180 -17.06 -3.51 15.46
C LYS A 180 -16.85 -4.99 15.81
N ASP A 181 -17.14 -5.88 14.86
CA ASP A 181 -17.05 -7.33 15.06
C ASP A 181 -15.60 -7.83 15.15
N PHE A 182 -14.60 -6.98 14.87
CA PHE A 182 -13.18 -7.34 14.87
C PHE A 182 -12.42 -6.81 16.09
N LYS A 183 -13.13 -6.25 17.08
CA LYS A 183 -12.52 -5.78 18.32
C LYS A 183 -11.75 -6.87 19.07
N GLU A 184 -12.21 -8.12 18.98
CA GLU A 184 -11.55 -9.29 19.59
C GLU A 184 -10.11 -9.49 19.10
N TYR A 185 -9.82 -9.22 17.82
CA TYR A 185 -8.51 -9.42 17.24
C TYR A 185 -7.48 -8.37 17.68
N ARG A 186 -7.93 -7.20 18.17
CA ARG A 186 -7.05 -6.09 18.54
C ARG A 186 -6.01 -6.48 19.58
N LYS A 187 -6.37 -7.32 20.56
CA LYS A 187 -5.45 -7.80 21.59
C LYS A 187 -4.30 -8.65 21.03
N THR A 188 -4.57 -9.38 19.95
CA THR A 188 -3.57 -10.20 19.25
C THR A 188 -2.70 -9.32 18.35
N VAL A 189 -3.30 -8.42 17.58
CA VAL A 189 -2.57 -7.59 16.60
C VAL A 189 -1.73 -6.51 17.30
N PHE A 190 -2.32 -5.86 18.30
CA PHE A 190 -1.75 -4.78 19.10
C PHE A 190 -1.51 -5.24 20.55
N PRO A 191 -0.50 -6.09 20.81
CA PRO A 191 -0.20 -6.53 22.17
C PRO A 191 0.20 -5.35 23.06
N GLU A 192 -0.27 -5.34 24.31
CA GLU A 192 -0.01 -4.27 25.29
C GLU A 192 -0.56 -2.89 24.85
N TYR A 193 -1.58 -2.84 23.99
CA TYR A 193 -2.23 -1.60 23.53
C TYR A 193 -3.73 -1.61 23.83
N GLU A 194 -4.14 -0.84 24.83
CA GLU A 194 -5.50 -0.91 25.40
C GLU A 194 -6.52 -0.02 24.67
N LEU A 195 -6.07 0.96 23.89
CA LEU A 195 -6.98 1.92 23.25
C LEU A 195 -7.66 1.34 22.00
N ASP A 196 -8.90 1.76 21.76
CA ASP A 196 -9.65 1.48 20.52
C ASP A 196 -9.23 2.46 19.40
N LYS A 197 -7.95 2.41 19.04
CA LYS A 197 -7.26 3.29 18.06
C LYS A 197 -6.32 2.48 17.16
N ASN A 198 -5.96 2.98 15.99
CA ASN A 198 -5.10 2.24 15.05
C ASN A 198 -3.75 2.96 14.95
N PRO A 199 -2.76 2.59 15.78
CA PRO A 199 -1.41 3.09 15.59
C PRO A 199 -0.84 2.59 14.26
N ASP A 200 0.01 3.38 13.63
CA ASP A 200 0.56 3.06 12.30
C ASP A 200 1.66 2.01 12.35
N LEU A 201 2.46 2.06 13.43
CA LEU A 201 3.69 1.29 13.55
C LEU A 201 3.91 0.85 15.00
N ARG A 202 4.47 -0.34 15.17
CA ARG A 202 5.02 -0.83 16.45
C ARG A 202 6.49 -1.15 16.30
N ALA A 203 7.31 -0.73 17.26
CA ALA A 203 8.70 -1.15 17.35
C ALA A 203 9.02 -1.56 18.80
N GLY A 204 9.41 -2.82 18.99
CA GLY A 204 9.53 -3.38 20.34
C GLY A 204 8.18 -3.39 21.06
N LYS A 205 8.06 -2.65 22.16
CA LYS A 205 6.79 -2.47 22.92
C LYS A 205 6.10 -1.13 22.66
N LEU A 206 6.72 -0.26 21.85
CA LEU A 206 6.25 1.09 21.64
C LEU A 206 5.43 1.18 20.37
N TYR A 207 4.37 1.99 20.42
CA TYR A 207 3.53 2.31 19.28
C TYR A 207 3.83 3.72 18.80
N TYR A 208 3.70 3.93 17.50
CA TYR A 208 4.02 5.17 16.82
C TYR A 208 2.86 5.57 15.91
N ASP A 209 2.67 6.88 15.79
CA ASP A 209 1.67 7.50 14.94
C ASP A 209 2.41 8.56 14.10
N ILE A 210 2.46 8.32 12.79
CA ILE A 210 3.15 9.15 11.81
C ILE A 210 2.17 10.23 11.36
N LYS A 211 2.65 11.47 11.30
CA LYS A 211 1.83 12.63 10.93
C LYS A 211 2.59 13.52 9.96
N GLU A 212 2.10 13.57 8.73
CA GLU A 212 2.54 14.53 7.74
C GLU A 212 1.87 15.88 8.01
N VAL A 213 2.66 16.93 8.15
CA VAL A 213 2.16 18.29 8.37
C VAL A 213 2.57 19.20 7.24
N GLU A 214 1.73 20.18 6.91
CA GLU A 214 2.03 21.21 5.90
C GLU A 214 2.66 22.46 6.52
N SER A 215 2.65 22.57 7.85
CA SER A 215 3.17 23.72 8.59
C SER A 215 3.72 23.29 9.95
N LEU A 216 4.86 23.86 10.35
CA LEU A 216 5.46 23.67 11.66
C LEU A 216 4.54 24.06 12.83
N ASN A 217 3.59 24.98 12.61
CA ASN A 217 2.63 25.37 13.64
C ASN A 217 1.68 24.22 14.03
N ASN A 218 1.53 23.22 13.16
CA ASN A 218 0.69 22.05 13.41
C ASN A 218 1.43 20.90 14.12
N CYS A 219 2.75 21.00 14.35
CA CYS A 219 3.54 19.92 14.97
C CYS A 219 3.01 19.55 16.35
N MET A 220 2.90 20.52 17.27
CA MET A 220 2.47 20.26 18.65
C MET A 220 1.05 19.68 18.73
N LYS A 221 0.12 20.21 17.93
CA LYS A 221 -1.26 19.70 17.87
C LYS A 221 -1.30 18.23 17.43
N ASN A 222 -0.51 17.85 16.43
CA ASN A 222 -0.46 16.47 15.95
C ASN A 222 0.31 15.55 16.90
N ALA A 223 1.39 16.02 17.52
CA ALA A 223 2.08 15.26 18.55
C ALA A 223 1.15 14.93 19.73
N ASN A 224 0.42 15.93 20.23
CA ASN A 224 -0.56 15.74 21.30
C ASN A 224 -1.68 14.75 20.90
N ARG A 225 -2.10 14.74 19.62
CA ARG A 225 -3.08 13.76 19.12
C ARG A 225 -2.55 12.34 19.12
N ALA A 226 -1.32 12.13 18.69
CA ALA A 226 -0.66 10.82 18.74
C ALA A 226 -0.55 10.31 20.18
N ALA A 227 -0.12 11.16 21.12
CA ALA A 227 0.03 10.76 22.51
C ALA A 227 -1.30 10.46 23.21
N LYS A 228 -2.40 11.14 22.84
CA LYS A 228 -3.77 10.77 23.27
C LYS A 228 -4.19 9.38 22.78
N GLN A 229 -3.54 8.86 21.74
CA GLN A 229 -3.69 7.50 21.24
C GLN A 229 -2.57 6.59 21.75
N ASP A 230 -1.94 6.95 22.86
CA ASP A 230 -0.84 6.19 23.47
C ASP A 230 0.33 5.88 22.50
N ALA A 231 0.49 6.68 21.45
CA ALA A 231 1.53 6.52 20.44
C ALA A 231 2.59 7.62 20.56
N ILE A 232 3.83 7.28 20.22
CA ILE A 232 4.92 8.22 20.03
C ILE A 232 4.72 8.92 18.68
N ALA A 233 4.76 10.24 18.67
CA ALA A 233 4.58 11.00 17.46
C ALA A 233 5.86 10.99 16.60
N VAL A 234 5.66 10.80 15.30
CA VAL A 234 6.68 11.05 14.27
C VAL A 234 6.13 12.08 13.31
N ILE A 235 6.73 13.27 13.28
CA ILE A 235 6.28 14.35 12.41
C ILE A 235 7.12 14.38 11.14
N ARG A 236 6.48 14.24 9.99
CA ARG A 236 7.10 14.53 8.70
C ARG A 236 6.73 15.94 8.26
N TYR A 237 7.72 16.72 7.88
CA TYR A 237 7.53 18.03 7.26
C TYR A 237 8.60 18.28 6.19
N ASP A 238 8.16 18.56 4.96
CA ASP A 238 9.05 18.74 3.80
C ASP A 238 9.35 20.22 3.50
N GLY A 239 9.00 21.14 4.41
CA GLY A 239 9.30 22.55 4.24
C GLY A 239 10.80 22.79 4.16
N LYS A 240 11.24 23.54 3.14
CA LYS A 240 12.66 23.94 2.95
C LYS A 240 13.22 24.70 4.16
N ASP A 241 12.34 25.28 4.95
CA ASP A 241 12.66 26.08 6.12
C ASP A 241 12.89 25.23 7.38
N LEU A 242 12.73 23.90 7.33
CA LEU A 242 12.96 22.99 8.45
C LEU A 242 14.46 22.84 8.76
N THR A 243 14.98 23.64 9.70
CA THR A 243 16.35 23.50 10.23
C THR A 243 16.40 22.62 11.48
N GLU A 244 17.60 22.20 11.88
CA GLU A 244 17.79 21.50 13.16
C GLU A 244 17.34 22.37 14.34
N GLU A 245 17.63 23.68 14.34
CA GLU A 245 17.18 24.57 15.41
C GLU A 245 15.65 24.64 15.48
N LYS A 246 14.97 24.68 14.33
CA LYS A 246 13.50 24.68 14.31
C LYS A 246 12.91 23.37 14.82
N MET A 247 13.48 22.22 14.44
CA MET A 247 13.04 20.92 14.98
C MET A 247 13.22 20.88 16.50
N GLN A 248 14.38 21.33 17.00
CA GLN A 248 14.65 21.42 18.43
C GLN A 248 13.70 22.39 19.15
N GLN A 249 13.36 23.54 18.53
CA GLN A 249 12.37 24.47 19.07
C GLN A 249 10.98 23.83 19.17
N GLN A 250 10.54 23.09 18.16
CA GLN A 250 9.24 22.39 18.23
C GLN A 250 9.27 21.30 19.31
N ALA A 251 10.35 20.52 19.44
CA ALA A 251 10.49 19.52 20.49
C ALA A 251 10.41 20.15 21.89
N LYS A 252 11.11 21.28 22.11
CA LYS A 252 11.04 22.06 23.37
C LYS A 252 9.62 22.56 23.67
N ARG A 253 8.86 22.96 22.64
CA ARG A 253 7.46 23.36 22.80
C ARG A 253 6.56 22.18 23.16
N ILE A 254 6.79 21.02 22.55
CA ILE A 254 6.03 19.79 22.80
C ILE A 254 6.27 19.29 24.22
N PHE A 255 7.51 19.25 24.69
CA PHE A 255 7.85 18.82 26.06
C PHE A 255 7.73 19.93 27.12
N GLY A 256 7.45 21.16 26.69
CA GLY A 256 7.45 22.32 27.57
C GLY A 256 6.31 22.27 28.59
N LYS A 257 6.58 22.74 29.81
CA LYS A 257 5.63 22.79 30.94
C LYS A 257 4.27 23.44 30.66
N ASN A 258 4.19 24.27 29.62
CA ASN A 258 2.95 24.96 29.22
C ASN A 258 2.07 24.10 28.29
N ASN A 259 2.55 22.95 27.81
CA ASN A 259 1.78 22.03 26.97
C ASN A 259 0.91 21.09 27.85
N ILE A 260 0.00 21.68 28.60
CA ILE A 260 -0.90 20.99 29.54
C ILE A 260 -2.37 21.15 29.10
N ASP A 261 -3.22 20.22 29.52
CA ASP A 261 -4.67 20.32 29.36
C ASP A 261 -5.31 21.18 30.47
N GLN A 262 -6.64 21.32 30.43
CA GLN A 262 -7.39 22.09 31.43
C GLN A 262 -7.31 21.50 32.84
N SER A 263 -6.91 20.23 32.96
CA SER A 263 -6.74 19.53 34.24
C SER A 263 -5.29 19.55 34.73
N GLY A 264 -4.38 20.21 34.00
CA GLY A 264 -2.96 20.30 34.34
C GLY A 264 -2.12 19.11 33.90
N ASN A 265 -2.70 18.13 33.18
CA ASN A 265 -1.94 16.99 32.66
C ASN A 265 -1.17 17.39 31.40
N HIS A 266 0.05 16.89 31.26
CA HIS A 266 0.83 17.17 30.05
C HIS A 266 0.19 16.50 28.82
N ASN A 267 -0.05 17.27 27.75
CA ASN A 267 -0.73 16.77 26.54
C ASN A 267 0.09 15.75 25.75
N TYR A 268 1.41 15.74 25.92
CA TYR A 268 2.32 14.77 25.31
C TYR A 268 3.13 14.05 26.38
N PRO A 269 2.57 13.08 27.13
CA PRO A 269 3.27 12.48 28.28
C PRO A 269 4.41 11.52 27.90
N LYS A 270 4.64 11.23 26.62
CA LYS A 270 5.75 10.37 26.17
C LYS A 270 7.11 11.04 26.39
N ASP A 271 8.15 10.23 26.60
CA ASP A 271 9.51 10.72 26.82
C ASP A 271 10.31 10.91 25.53
N ILE A 272 9.76 10.50 24.40
CA ILE A 272 10.42 10.54 23.10
C ILE A 272 9.48 11.15 22.07
N PHE A 273 10.05 11.91 21.15
CA PHE A 273 9.40 12.50 19.99
C PHE A 273 10.36 12.44 18.79
N TYR A 274 9.83 12.29 17.58
CA TYR A 274 10.64 12.23 16.37
C TYR A 274 10.21 13.22 15.30
N PHE A 275 11.18 13.73 14.56
CA PHE A 275 10.98 14.26 13.21
C PHE A 275 11.48 13.25 12.17
N LEU A 276 10.76 13.11 11.07
CA LEU A 276 11.23 12.43 9.86
C LEU A 276 11.58 13.50 8.82
N LYS A 277 12.87 13.62 8.47
CA LYS A 277 13.38 14.61 7.53
C LYS A 277 14.37 13.97 6.57
N ASN A 278 14.17 14.16 5.26
CA ASN A 278 15.03 13.61 4.22
C ASN A 278 15.28 12.09 4.38
N GLY A 279 14.23 11.35 4.78
CA GLY A 279 14.31 9.91 5.02
C GLY A 279 15.06 9.48 6.27
N LYS A 280 15.41 10.39 7.19
CA LYS A 280 16.08 10.09 8.46
C LYS A 280 15.22 10.48 9.66
N LEU A 281 15.29 9.68 10.72
CA LEU A 281 14.67 10.00 12.00
C LEU A 281 15.60 10.85 12.88
N HIS A 282 15.05 11.95 13.38
CA HIS A 282 15.68 12.83 14.36
C HIS A 282 14.96 12.65 15.69
N LYS A 283 15.63 12.04 16.66
CA LYS A 283 15.09 11.71 18.00
C LYS A 283 15.29 12.86 18.98
N TYR A 284 14.24 13.19 19.72
CA TYR A 284 14.27 14.15 20.81
C TYR A 284 13.73 13.48 22.08
N ASN A 285 14.51 13.54 23.17
CA ASN A 285 14.08 13.05 24.47
C ASN A 285 13.51 14.21 25.29
N ARG A 286 12.60 13.89 26.21
CA ARG A 286 12.24 14.79 27.30
C ARG A 286 13.43 14.93 28.24
N ASP A 287 13.71 16.18 28.62
CA ASP A 287 14.72 16.54 29.63
C ASP A 287 14.32 16.08 31.05
#